data_AF-A0A7X8RDY1-F1
#
_entry.id   AF-A0A7X8RDY1-F1
#
_cell.length_a   1.000
_cell.length_b   1.000
_cell.length_c   1.000
_cell.angle_alpha   90.00
_cell.angle_beta   90.00
_cell.angle_gamma   90.00
#
_symmetry.space_group_name_H-M   'P 1'
#
loop_
_entity.id
_entity.type
_entity.pdbx_description
1 polymer ?
#
loop_
_entity_poly.entity_id
_entity_poly.type
_entity_poly.pdbx_seq_one_letter_code
_entity_poly.pdbx_strand_id
1 'polypeptide(L)'
;MKNFRYAKKRAMSMKQFITEYGESFSEHIKEKLMELESRSFLIGGGPEKRFELEHVEHLKYECKGKSEEPVMKEYAYAEFQILEDGLYFSKKCKESDKVMQSPVVEKIYNSLESQETAEGDGKQAKKIDDNNIDYIVDSILAVCPEVSQRYLEIIKGMSERADNKNAKF
;
A
#
# COMPACT_ATOMS: atom_id res chain seq x y z
N MET A 1 -25.82 -14.29 18.94
CA MET A 1 -25.24 -14.31 17.58
C MET A 1 -24.49 -12.99 17.37
N LYS A 2 -23.16 -13.02 17.26
CA LYS A 2 -22.37 -11.82 16.90
C LYS A 2 -22.56 -11.59 15.40
N ASN A 3 -23.15 -10.45 15.04
CA ASN A 3 -23.25 -10.02 13.65
C ASN A 3 -21.84 -9.71 13.13
N PHE A 4 -21.24 -10.64 12.39
CA PHE A 4 -20.05 -10.36 11.59
C PHE A 4 -20.47 -9.43 10.46
N ARG A 5 -20.35 -8.12 10.69
CA ARG A 5 -20.30 -7.17 9.57
C ARG A 5 -19.06 -7.55 8.77
N TYR A 6 -19.24 -8.10 7.58
CA TYR A 6 -18.17 -8.21 6.58
C TYR A 6 -17.52 -6.83 6.49
N ALA A 7 -16.30 -6.69 6.99
CA ALA A 7 -15.53 -5.48 6.80
C ALA A 7 -15.30 -5.35 5.29
N LYS A 8 -15.99 -4.41 4.65
CA LYS A 8 -15.80 -4.13 3.23
C LYS A 8 -14.32 -3.83 3.01
N LYS A 9 -13.73 -4.44 1.96
CA LYS A 9 -12.48 -3.93 1.38
C LYS A 9 -12.66 -2.43 1.17
N ARG A 10 -11.90 -1.63 1.89
CA ARG A 10 -11.88 -0.18 1.81
C ARG A 10 -10.62 0.20 1.05
N ALA A 11 -10.82 0.93 -0.04
CA ALA A 11 -9.73 1.69 -0.63
C ALA A 11 -9.52 2.95 0.21
N MET A 12 -8.28 3.28 0.53
CA MET A 12 -7.93 4.50 1.26
C MET A 12 -6.62 5.08 0.75
N SER A 13 -6.45 6.39 0.87
CA SER A 13 -5.18 7.03 0.57
C SER A 13 -4.16 6.83 1.70
N MET A 14 -2.88 7.04 1.43
CA MET A 14 -1.84 6.99 2.45
C MET A 14 -2.07 8.06 3.52
N LYS A 15 -2.53 9.25 3.13
CA LYS A 15 -2.91 10.30 4.09
C LYS A 15 -4.00 9.83 5.04
N GLN A 16 -5.03 9.15 4.53
CA GLN A 16 -6.09 8.57 5.37
C GLN A 16 -5.54 7.46 6.27
N PHE A 17 -4.64 6.61 5.76
CA PHE A 17 -4.01 5.55 6.54
C PHE A 17 -3.20 6.09 7.70
N ILE A 18 -2.37 7.11 7.48
CA ILE A 18 -1.61 7.79 8.53
C ILE A 18 -2.56 8.45 9.55
N THR A 19 -3.66 9.05 9.08
CA THR A 19 -4.64 9.68 9.98
C THR A 19 -5.35 8.65 10.87
N GLU A 20 -5.68 7.47 10.32
CA GLU A 20 -6.42 6.43 11.04
C GLU A 20 -5.53 5.53 11.91
N TYR A 21 -4.26 5.31 11.52
CA TYR A 21 -3.38 4.30 12.15
C TYR A 21 -2.01 4.83 12.57
N GLY A 22 -1.66 6.07 12.22
CA GLY A 22 -0.32 6.61 12.39
C GLY A 22 -0.05 7.30 13.73
N GLU A 23 -0.94 7.21 14.72
CA GLU A 23 -0.75 7.84 16.04
C GLU A 23 0.59 7.42 16.68
N SER A 24 0.96 6.14 16.55
CA SER A 24 2.21 5.58 17.08
C SER A 24 3.41 5.71 16.14
N PHE A 25 3.23 6.26 14.94
CA PHE A 25 4.34 6.40 13.98
C PHE A 25 5.16 7.62 14.34
N SER A 26 6.48 7.52 14.16
CA SER A 26 7.36 8.69 14.17
C SER A 26 6.96 9.65 13.04
N GLU A 27 7.34 10.92 13.16
CA GLU A 27 7.15 11.88 12.07
C GLU A 27 7.90 11.46 10.80
N HIS A 28 9.11 10.90 10.95
CA HIS A 28 9.90 10.39 9.83
C HIS A 28 9.16 9.30 9.04
N ILE A 29 8.54 8.34 9.72
CA ILE A 29 7.73 7.31 9.06
C ILE A 29 6.55 7.93 8.32
N LYS A 30 5.85 8.90 8.92
CA LYS A 30 4.71 9.57 8.29
C LYS A 30 5.13 10.32 7.03
N GLU A 31 6.23 11.08 7.10
CA GLU A 31 6.78 11.82 5.97
C GLU A 31 7.16 10.87 4.83
N LYS A 32 7.89 9.79 5.13
CA LYS A 32 8.26 8.79 4.12
C LYS A 32 7.06 8.09 3.50
N LEU A 33 6.09 7.65 4.30
CA LEU A 33 4.87 7.06 3.76
C LEU A 33 4.15 8.04 2.82
N MET A 34 4.08 9.32 3.16
CA MET A 34 3.43 10.35 2.33
C MET A 34 4.05 10.51 0.94
N GLU A 35 5.32 10.13 0.72
CA GLU A 35 5.93 10.13 -0.63
C GLU A 35 5.18 9.17 -1.60
N LEU A 36 4.55 8.11 -1.07
CA LEU A 36 3.78 7.13 -1.84
C LEU A 36 2.38 7.65 -2.27
N GLU A 37 1.85 8.69 -1.61
CA GLU A 37 0.46 9.17 -1.77
C GLU A 37 0.11 9.50 -3.23
N SER A 38 1.07 10.02 -4.01
CA SER A 38 0.82 10.49 -5.37
C SER A 38 0.68 9.36 -6.40
N ARG A 39 1.27 8.18 -6.14
CA ARG A 39 1.33 7.06 -7.10
C ARG A 39 0.53 5.85 -6.67
N SER A 40 0.15 5.79 -5.39
CA SER A 40 -0.39 4.57 -4.81
C SER A 40 -1.59 4.84 -3.92
N PHE A 41 -2.32 3.77 -3.67
CA PHE A 41 -3.42 3.74 -2.72
C PHE A 41 -3.41 2.38 -2.02
N LEU A 42 -4.08 2.33 -0.88
CA LEU A 42 -4.16 1.14 -0.05
C LEU A 42 -5.52 0.48 -0.23
N ILE A 43 -5.53 -0.81 -0.56
CA ILE A 43 -6.71 -1.66 -0.54
C ILE A 43 -6.65 -2.60 0.64
N GLY A 44 -7.76 -2.72 1.35
CA GLY A 44 -7.90 -3.71 2.40
C GLY A 44 -8.64 -3.09 3.55
N GLY A 45 -8.08 -3.22 4.74
CA GLY A 45 -8.80 -2.86 5.94
C GLY A 45 -9.85 -3.92 6.27
N GLY A 46 -9.88 -4.26 7.54
CA GLY A 46 -10.62 -5.39 8.08
C GLY A 46 -10.16 -5.66 9.51
N PRO A 47 -10.65 -6.72 10.14
CA PRO A 47 -10.25 -7.08 11.50
C PRO A 47 -8.73 -7.27 11.65
N GLU A 48 -8.06 -7.74 10.59
CA GLU A 48 -6.62 -7.99 10.54
C GLU A 48 -5.77 -6.73 10.31
N LYS A 49 -6.39 -5.57 10.01
CA LYS A 49 -5.70 -4.31 9.70
C LYS A 49 -4.52 -4.46 8.73
N ARG A 50 -4.80 -5.11 7.59
CA ARG A 50 -3.85 -5.30 6.48
C ARG A 50 -4.25 -4.49 5.25
N PHE A 51 -3.25 -3.92 4.61
CA PHE A 51 -3.40 -2.93 3.55
C PHE A 51 -2.40 -3.19 2.43
N GLU A 52 -2.92 -3.53 1.27
CA GLU A 52 -2.14 -3.78 0.06
C GLU A 52 -1.91 -2.47 -0.68
N LEU A 53 -0.68 -2.22 -1.09
CA LEU A 53 -0.28 -1.03 -1.83
C LEU A 53 -0.33 -1.31 -3.33
N GLU A 54 -1.24 -0.64 -4.03
CA GLU A 54 -1.42 -0.77 -5.49
C GLU A 54 -1.26 0.60 -6.17
N HIS A 55 -1.00 0.60 -7.49
CA HIS A 55 -0.84 1.84 -8.26
C HIS A 55 -2.20 2.48 -8.57
N VAL A 56 -2.35 3.80 -8.39
CA VAL A 56 -3.63 4.52 -8.53
C VAL A 56 -4.30 4.40 -9.91
N GLU A 57 -3.52 4.11 -10.95
CA GLU A 57 -4.03 3.89 -12.31
C GLU A 57 -4.28 2.42 -12.66
N HIS A 58 -4.13 1.48 -11.71
CA HIS A 58 -4.42 0.05 -11.91
C HIS A 58 -3.66 -0.58 -13.10
N LEU A 59 -2.36 -0.29 -13.18
CA LEU A 59 -1.48 -0.76 -14.26
C LEU A 59 -1.36 -2.28 -14.23
N LYS A 60 -1.52 -2.91 -15.40
CA LYS A 60 -1.48 -4.37 -15.56
C LYS A 60 -0.24 -4.83 -16.29
N TYR A 61 0.28 -5.96 -15.84
CA TYR A 61 1.49 -6.58 -16.33
C TYR A 61 1.21 -8.01 -16.74
N GLU A 62 1.93 -8.46 -17.77
CA GLU A 62 1.84 -9.82 -18.25
C GLU A 62 2.43 -10.79 -17.22
N CYS A 63 1.63 -11.76 -16.82
CA CYS A 63 2.01 -12.83 -15.91
C CYS A 63 2.19 -14.10 -16.74
N LYS A 64 3.39 -14.68 -16.69
CA LYS A 64 3.69 -15.97 -17.36
C LYS A 64 2.95 -17.09 -16.65
N GLY A 65 1.72 -17.35 -17.10
CA GLY A 65 0.92 -18.48 -16.65
C GLY A 65 1.39 -19.81 -17.25
N LYS A 66 0.74 -20.90 -16.82
CA LYS A 66 0.89 -22.23 -17.45
C LYS A 66 0.08 -22.37 -18.75
N SER A 67 -0.80 -21.41 -19.04
CA SER A 67 -1.63 -21.36 -20.25
C SER A 67 -0.94 -20.59 -21.37
N GLU A 68 -1.32 -20.88 -22.62
CA GLU A 68 -0.81 -20.19 -23.82
C GLU A 68 -1.27 -18.72 -23.91
N GLU A 69 -2.33 -18.33 -23.21
CA GLU A 69 -2.81 -16.93 -23.18
C GLU A 69 -2.16 -16.11 -22.05
N PRO A 70 -1.68 -14.89 -22.34
CA PRO A 70 -1.09 -14.00 -21.34
C PRO A 70 -2.15 -13.49 -20.37
N VAL A 71 -1.95 -13.78 -19.08
CA VAL A 71 -2.82 -13.27 -18.01
C VAL A 71 -2.30 -11.92 -17.54
N MET A 72 -3.14 -10.89 -17.58
CA MET A 72 -2.77 -9.53 -17.16
C MET A 72 -3.20 -9.26 -15.73
N LYS A 73 -2.24 -8.97 -14.84
CA LYS A 73 -2.48 -8.70 -13.41
C LYS A 73 -1.86 -7.38 -12.95
N GLU A 74 -2.48 -6.75 -11.97
CA GLU A 74 -1.95 -5.58 -11.28
C GLU A 74 -0.89 -6.01 -10.27
N TYR A 75 0.10 -5.15 -10.02
CA TYR A 75 1.08 -5.39 -8.96
C TYR A 75 0.60 -4.82 -7.63
N ALA A 76 0.68 -5.66 -6.59
CA ALA A 76 0.78 -5.20 -5.21
C ALA A 76 2.27 -4.97 -4.87
N TYR A 77 2.62 -3.73 -4.50
CA TYR A 77 3.99 -3.30 -4.22
C TYR A 77 4.40 -3.46 -2.76
N ALA A 78 3.42 -3.62 -1.86
CA ALA A 78 3.62 -3.90 -0.44
C ALA A 78 2.32 -4.45 0.16
N GLU A 79 2.42 -5.11 1.31
CA GLU A 79 1.30 -5.26 2.23
C GLU A 79 1.76 -4.74 3.60
N PHE A 80 1.12 -3.69 4.07
CA PHE A 80 1.33 -3.11 5.40
C PHE A 80 0.35 -3.72 6.39
N GLN A 81 0.85 -4.04 7.59
CA GLN A 81 0.05 -4.56 8.68
C GLN A 81 0.21 -3.67 9.92
N ILE A 82 -0.90 -3.34 10.56
CA ILE A 82 -0.92 -2.65 11.85
C ILE A 82 -1.08 -3.67 12.97
N LEU A 83 -0.06 -3.78 13.82
CA LEU A 83 -0.09 -4.56 15.06
C LEU A 83 -0.15 -3.63 16.27
N GLU A 84 -0.34 -4.22 17.46
CA GLU A 84 -0.45 -3.45 18.71
C GLU A 84 0.75 -2.51 18.95
N ASP A 85 1.94 -2.90 18.49
CA ASP A 85 3.19 -2.19 18.75
C ASP A 85 3.77 -1.45 17.53
N GLY A 86 3.02 -1.35 16.42
CA GLY A 86 3.40 -0.50 15.29
C GLY A 86 3.05 -1.02 13.89
N LEU A 87 3.82 -0.52 12.91
CA LEU A 87 3.68 -0.79 11.49
C LEU A 87 4.63 -1.90 11.04
N TYR A 88 4.14 -2.79 10.18
CA TYR A 88 4.88 -3.96 9.71
C TYR A 88 4.79 -4.11 8.20
N PHE A 89 5.87 -4.63 7.60
CA PHE A 89 5.97 -5.01 6.20
C PHE A 89 5.81 -6.52 6.06
N SER A 90 4.75 -6.97 5.40
CA SER A 90 4.49 -8.39 5.17
C SER A 90 5.43 -8.98 4.12
N LYS A 91 5.82 -10.25 4.31
CA LYS A 91 6.59 -11.03 3.33
C LYS A 91 5.80 -11.31 2.04
N LYS A 92 4.48 -11.39 2.17
CA LYS A 92 3.57 -11.75 1.08
C LYS A 92 2.35 -10.84 0.97
N CYS A 93 2.10 -10.32 -0.22
CA CYS A 93 0.83 -9.70 -0.59
C CYS A 93 -0.24 -10.76 -0.88
N LYS A 94 -1.51 -10.35 -1.01
CA LYS A 94 -2.59 -11.23 -1.44
C LYS A 94 -2.54 -11.40 -2.95
N GLU A 95 -2.40 -12.64 -3.38
CA GLU A 95 -2.52 -12.98 -4.79
C GLU A 95 -3.97 -13.33 -5.16
N SER A 96 -4.37 -12.95 -6.37
CA SER A 96 -5.69 -13.27 -6.93
C SER A 96 -5.61 -13.48 -8.45
N ASP A 97 -6.76 -13.64 -9.09
CA ASP A 97 -6.90 -13.61 -10.54
C ASP A 97 -6.54 -12.23 -11.13
N LYS A 98 -6.66 -11.15 -10.34
CA LYS A 98 -6.44 -9.76 -10.79
C LYS A 98 -5.15 -9.12 -10.30
N VAL A 99 -4.62 -9.59 -9.17
CA VAL A 99 -3.46 -8.98 -8.49
C VAL A 99 -2.39 -10.03 -8.27
N MET A 100 -1.13 -9.65 -8.44
CA MET A 100 0.05 -10.44 -8.10
C MET A 100 1.06 -9.60 -7.33
N GLN A 101 1.91 -10.26 -6.56
CA GLN A 101 2.98 -9.60 -5.83
C GLN A 101 4.05 -9.07 -6.78
N SER A 102 4.46 -7.80 -6.58
CA SER A 102 5.66 -7.27 -7.22
C SER A 102 6.92 -7.95 -6.68
N PRO A 103 7.90 -8.31 -7.54
CA PRO A 103 9.17 -8.88 -7.08
C PRO A 103 9.92 -8.01 -6.05
N VAL A 104 9.63 -6.71 -6.01
CA VAL A 104 10.23 -5.79 -5.04
C VAL A 104 9.90 -6.15 -3.59
N VAL A 105 8.73 -6.76 -3.34
CA VAL A 105 8.29 -7.12 -1.98
C VAL A 105 9.25 -8.11 -1.34
N GLU A 106 9.62 -9.15 -2.09
CA GLU A 106 10.58 -10.16 -1.62
C GLU A 106 11.97 -9.55 -1.41
N LYS A 107 12.41 -8.69 -2.34
CA LYS A 107 13.69 -7.98 -2.22
C LYS A 107 13.74 -7.12 -0.96
N ILE A 108 12.70 -6.32 -0.72
CA ILE A 108 12.60 -5.46 0.47
C ILE A 108 12.64 -6.33 1.71
N TYR A 109 11.72 -7.29 1.82
CA TYR A 109 11.56 -8.13 3.01
C TYR A 109 12.85 -8.86 3.42
N ASN A 110 13.59 -9.39 2.44
CA ASN A 110 14.84 -10.10 2.69
C ASN A 110 15.99 -9.19 3.13
N SER A 111 15.90 -7.89 2.85
CA SER A 111 16.91 -6.89 3.24
C SER A 111 16.67 -6.30 4.64
N LEU A 112 15.46 -6.45 5.18
CA LEU A 112 15.15 -5.96 6.52
C LEU A 112 15.80 -6.85 7.59
N GLU A 113 16.54 -6.26 8.52
CA GLU A 113 17.19 -6.98 9.63
C GLU A 113 16.31 -7.12 10.87
N SER A 114 15.15 -6.46 10.90
CA SER A 114 14.23 -6.51 12.03
C SER A 114 13.69 -7.93 12.26
N GLN A 115 13.40 -8.24 13.53
CA GLN A 115 12.90 -9.54 13.93
C GLN A 115 11.60 -9.87 13.20
N GLU A 116 11.52 -11.10 12.70
CA GLU A 116 10.31 -11.62 12.07
C GLU A 116 9.25 -11.89 13.13
N THR A 117 8.06 -11.35 12.91
CA THR A 117 6.85 -11.65 13.68
C THR A 117 5.92 -12.49 12.81
N ALA A 118 5.39 -13.58 13.37
CA ALA A 118 4.37 -14.41 12.74
C ALA A 118 3.05 -14.27 13.50
N GLU A 119 1.97 -13.92 12.81
CA GLU A 119 0.64 -13.79 13.42
C GLU A 119 -0.43 -14.64 12.72
N GLY A 120 -1.62 -14.71 13.34
CA GLY A 120 -2.69 -15.73 13.31
C GLY A 120 -3.15 -16.37 12.00
N ASP A 121 -2.61 -16.01 10.84
CA ASP A 121 -2.79 -16.70 9.56
C ASP A 121 -1.48 -17.30 9.00
N GLY A 122 -0.37 -17.20 9.75
CA GLY A 122 0.96 -17.69 9.36
C GLY A 122 1.73 -16.75 8.44
N LYS A 123 1.26 -15.54 8.16
CA LYS A 123 2.04 -14.57 7.40
C LYS A 123 3.15 -13.96 8.27
N GLN A 124 4.36 -14.03 7.73
CA GLN A 124 5.55 -13.44 8.30
C GLN A 124 5.59 -11.94 7.95
N ALA A 125 5.86 -11.10 8.93
CA ALA A 125 6.03 -9.67 8.75
C ALA A 125 7.23 -9.16 9.55
N LYS A 126 7.78 -8.01 9.16
CA LYS A 126 8.94 -7.38 9.80
C LYS A 126 8.60 -5.94 10.16
N LYS A 127 9.04 -5.50 11.34
CA LYS A 127 8.71 -4.17 11.86
C LYS A 127 9.32 -3.09 10.98
N ILE A 128 8.53 -2.06 10.70
CA ILE A 128 8.96 -0.83 10.05
C ILE A 128 9.30 0.18 11.15
N ASP A 129 10.49 0.77 11.05
CA ASP A 129 10.99 1.79 11.96
C ASP A 129 11.83 2.84 11.21
N ASP A 130 12.33 3.84 11.93
CA ASP A 130 13.10 4.95 11.37
C ASP A 130 14.39 4.51 10.65
N ASN A 131 14.94 3.33 10.96
CA ASN A 131 16.16 2.85 10.34
C ASN A 131 15.92 2.21 8.97
N ASN A 132 14.68 1.80 8.67
CA ASN A 132 14.38 1.01 7.48
C ASN A 132 13.29 1.59 6.58
N ILE A 133 12.50 2.56 7.04
CA ILE A 133 11.41 3.15 6.25
C ILE A 133 11.91 3.77 4.94
N ASP A 134 13.07 4.45 4.96
CA ASP A 134 13.67 5.05 3.78
C ASP A 134 13.88 4.01 2.68
N TYR A 135 14.55 2.91 3.01
CA TYR A 135 14.81 1.84 2.07
C TYR A 135 13.54 1.20 1.52
N ILE A 136 12.52 1.01 2.37
CA ILE A 136 11.24 0.42 1.96
C ILE A 136 10.55 1.34 0.93
N VAL A 137 10.39 2.62 1.26
CA VAL A 137 9.70 3.58 0.39
C VAL A 137 10.48 3.82 -0.91
N ASP A 138 11.78 4.05 -0.83
CA ASP A 138 12.62 4.31 -1.99
C ASP A 138 12.64 3.09 -2.93
N SER A 139 12.68 1.87 -2.38
CA SER A 139 12.61 0.64 -3.17
C SER A 139 11.27 0.48 -3.89
N ILE A 140 10.17 0.84 -3.24
CA ILE A 140 8.83 0.84 -3.86
C ILE A 140 8.78 1.88 -4.98
N LEU A 141 9.18 3.13 -4.71
CA LEU A 141 9.13 4.22 -5.70
C LEU A 141 10.04 3.99 -6.91
N ALA A 142 11.15 3.26 -6.73
CA ALA A 142 12.04 2.89 -7.82
C ALA A 142 11.41 1.96 -8.86
N VAL A 143 10.37 1.21 -8.49
CA VAL A 143 9.68 0.26 -9.39
C VAL A 143 8.21 0.61 -9.64
N CYS A 144 7.59 1.38 -8.75
CA CYS A 144 6.23 1.86 -8.87
C CYS A 144 6.22 3.01 -9.88
N PRO A 145 5.59 2.86 -11.06
CA PRO A 145 5.66 3.84 -12.12
C PRO A 145 5.16 5.22 -11.69
N GLU A 146 5.65 6.25 -12.37
CA GLU A 146 5.00 7.56 -12.32
C GLU A 146 3.58 7.47 -12.88
N VAL A 147 2.70 8.31 -12.35
CA VAL A 147 1.33 8.45 -12.85
C VAL A 147 1.31 9.17 -14.19
N SER A 148 0.30 8.89 -15.02
CA SER A 148 0.15 9.55 -16.30
C SER A 148 -0.13 11.05 -16.17
N GLN A 149 0.26 11.82 -17.19
CA GLN A 149 -0.05 13.24 -17.29
C GLN A 149 -1.57 13.51 -17.18
N ARG A 150 -2.39 12.62 -17.74
CA ARG A 150 -3.85 12.70 -17.66
C ARG A 150 -4.33 12.59 -16.21
N TYR A 151 -3.74 11.71 -15.41
CA TYR A 151 -4.07 11.58 -14.00
C TYR A 151 -3.71 12.85 -13.21
N LEU A 152 -2.52 13.42 -13.47
CA LEU A 152 -2.09 14.69 -12.87
C LEU A 152 -3.06 15.84 -13.17
N GLU A 153 -3.55 15.93 -14.41
CA GLU A 153 -4.54 16.93 -14.82
C GLU A 153 -5.89 16.75 -14.10
N ILE A 154 -6.33 15.50 -13.91
CA ILE A 154 -7.56 15.19 -13.16
C ILE A 154 -7.43 15.65 -11.72
N ILE A 155 -6.32 15.30 -11.04
CA ILE A 155 -6.08 15.71 -9.65
C ILE A 155 -6.03 17.24 -9.55
N LYS A 156 -5.25 17.90 -10.41
CA LYS A 156 -5.14 19.37 -10.43
C LYS A 156 -6.51 20.03 -10.55
N GLY A 157 -7.34 19.57 -11.49
CA GLY A 157 -8.70 20.08 -11.66
C GLY A 157 -9.61 19.79 -10.47
N MET A 158 -9.39 18.69 -9.73
CA MET A 158 -10.13 18.42 -8.49
C MET A 158 -9.75 19.39 -7.37
N SER A 159 -8.45 19.63 -7.16
CA SER A 159 -7.95 20.56 -6.15
C SER A 159 -8.44 21.98 -6.41
N GLU A 160 -8.32 22.48 -7.65
CA GLU A 160 -8.79 23.81 -8.04
C GLU A 160 -10.31 23.98 -7.80
N ARG A 161 -11.11 22.93 -8.00
CA ARG A 161 -12.55 22.95 -7.71
C ARG A 161 -12.86 22.93 -6.22
N ALA A 162 -12.04 22.26 -5.41
CA ALA A 162 -12.19 22.24 -3.96
C ALA A 162 -11.87 23.62 -3.37
N ASP A 163 -10.77 24.24 -3.82
CA ASP A 163 -10.34 25.57 -3.37
C ASP A 163 -11.36 26.65 -3.77
N ASN A 164 -11.90 26.58 -5.00
CA ASN A 164 -12.93 27.50 -5.46
C ASN A 164 -14.28 27.37 -4.71
N LYS A 165 -14.56 26.22 -4.07
CA LYS A 165 -15.72 26.08 -3.18
C LYS A 165 -15.46 26.67 -1.80
N ASN A 166 -14.21 26.62 -1.34
CA ASN A 166 -13.82 27.17 -0.04
C ASN A 166 -13.63 28.70 -0.06
N ALA A 167 -13.39 29.31 -1.24
CA ALA A 167 -13.25 30.76 -1.41
C ALA A 167 -14.58 31.53 -1.52
N LYS A 168 -15.73 30.84 -1.48
CA LYS A 168 -17.08 31.45 -1.62
C LYS A 168 -17.80 31.69 -0.28
N PHE A 169 -17.08 31.78 0.83
CA PHE A 169 -17.62 32.08 2.16
C PHE A 169 -16.87 33.23 2.81
#